data_AF-A0A952PLT5-F1
#
_entry.id   AF-A0A952PLT5-F1
#
_cell.length_a   1.000
_cell.length_b   1.000
_cell.length_c   1.000
_cell.angle_alpha   90.00
_cell.angle_beta   90.00
_cell.angle_gamma   90.00
#
_symmetry.space_group_name_H-M   'P 1'
#
loop_
_entity.id
_entity.type
_entity.pdbx_description
1 polymer ?
#
loop_
_entity_poly.entity_id
_entity_poly.type
_entity_poly.pdbx_seq_one_letter_code
_entity_poly.pdbx_strand_id
1 'polypeptide(L)'
;MSNSQDEEKIEGEGASSAGSKNWPLMRKVEALVFLAMFLAVPLFAFRVLAYTHAQLMVRNICRELVNDLGRVKAMAIQQKTNVEVIGSPTPGKYHRYFYSINTPAGSIEEIVLPENVSVTGSVTFNENGQPQRPSSFIVSSFNRNSTVEIDKMGIVSVP
;
A
#
# COMPACT_ATOMS: atom_id res chain seq x y z
N MET A 1 -33.49 -33.58 -86.92
CA MET A 1 -32.15 -33.28 -86.37
C MET A 1 -32.34 -32.00 -85.54
N SER A 2 -32.78 -32.03 -84.27
CA SER A 2 -32.21 -32.61 -83.04
C SER A 2 -30.88 -31.97 -82.60
N ASN A 3 -30.97 -31.07 -81.62
CA ASN A 3 -30.10 -30.83 -80.44
C ASN A 3 -30.62 -29.53 -79.80
N SER A 4 -31.29 -29.43 -78.64
CA SER A 4 -31.25 -30.08 -77.32
C SER A 4 -30.03 -29.74 -76.45
N GLN A 5 -30.36 -29.21 -75.26
CA GLN A 5 -29.64 -29.09 -73.97
C GLN A 5 -28.68 -27.91 -73.80
N ASP A 6 -28.95 -26.94 -72.91
CA ASP A 6 -29.11 -26.93 -71.43
C ASP A 6 -27.78 -26.76 -70.66
N GLU A 7 -27.88 -26.11 -69.50
CA GLU A 7 -26.87 -25.82 -68.44
C GLU A 7 -26.39 -24.35 -68.39
N GLU A 8 -26.96 -23.46 -67.57
CA GLU A 8 -27.00 -23.32 -66.08
C GLU A 8 -25.86 -22.44 -65.53
N LYS A 9 -26.27 -21.39 -64.77
CA LYS A 9 -25.53 -20.65 -63.72
C LYS A 9 -24.29 -19.85 -64.18
N ILE A 10 -24.03 -18.63 -63.69
CA ILE A 10 -23.93 -18.25 -62.28
C ILE A 10 -24.33 -16.77 -62.12
N GLU A 11 -25.25 -16.51 -61.20
CA GLU A 11 -25.47 -15.20 -60.58
C GLU A 11 -24.19 -14.75 -59.87
N GLY A 12 -23.59 -13.66 -60.37
CA GLY A 12 -22.56 -12.93 -59.65
C GLY A 12 -23.16 -11.69 -59.02
N GLU A 13 -23.70 -11.83 -57.81
CA GLU A 13 -23.93 -10.73 -56.89
C GLU A 13 -22.64 -9.91 -56.72
N GLY A 14 -22.54 -8.78 -57.41
CA GLY A 14 -21.56 -7.73 -57.13
C GLY A 14 -21.99 -6.87 -55.94
N ALA A 15 -22.17 -7.50 -54.78
CA ALA A 15 -22.53 -6.83 -53.55
C ALA A 15 -21.41 -5.89 -53.06
N SER A 16 -21.74 -4.59 -53.02
CA SER A 16 -21.16 -3.57 -52.14
C SER A 16 -19.64 -3.31 -52.19
N SER A 17 -19.22 -2.47 -53.14
CA SER A 17 -17.96 -1.70 -53.06
C SER A 17 -18.06 -0.52 -52.04
N ALA A 18 -18.65 -0.75 -50.86
CA ALA A 18 -18.76 0.27 -49.80
C ALA A 18 -17.89 0.00 -48.57
N GLY A 19 -17.26 -1.18 -48.47
CA GLY A 19 -16.46 -1.60 -47.31
C GLY A 19 -14.97 -1.23 -47.32
N SER A 20 -14.42 -0.71 -48.42
CA SER A 20 -12.96 -0.67 -48.64
C SER A 20 -12.24 0.58 -48.10
N LYS A 21 -12.91 1.75 -48.06
CA LYS A 21 -12.22 3.04 -47.76
C LYS A 21 -11.83 3.23 -46.28
N ASN A 22 -12.50 2.55 -45.34
CA ASN A 22 -12.26 2.73 -43.90
C ASN A 22 -11.25 1.74 -43.29
N TRP A 23 -10.86 0.71 -44.03
CA TRP A 23 -9.94 -0.33 -43.57
C TRP A 23 -8.59 0.19 -43.05
N PRO A 24 -7.86 1.08 -43.75
CA PRO A 24 -6.59 1.61 -43.24
C PRO A 24 -6.77 2.53 -42.02
N LEU A 25 -7.91 3.21 -41.90
CA LEU A 25 -8.24 4.04 -40.73
C LEU A 25 -8.52 3.17 -39.51
N MET A 26 -9.26 2.06 -39.67
CA MET A 26 -9.50 1.09 -38.59
C MET A 26 -8.19 0.49 -38.07
N ARG A 27 -7.25 0.13 -38.94
CA ARG A 27 -5.92 -0.36 -38.53
C ARG A 27 -5.11 0.68 -37.73
N LYS A 28 -5.25 1.98 -38.04
CA LYS A 28 -4.59 3.05 -37.27
C LYS A 28 -5.21 3.20 -35.88
N VAL A 29 -6.52 3.09 -35.76
CA VAL A 29 -7.23 3.13 -34.47
C VAL A 29 -6.83 1.91 -33.63
N GLU A 30 -6.83 0.73 -34.20
CA GLU A 30 -6.42 -0.52 -33.54
C GLU A 30 -4.97 -0.44 -33.04
N ALA A 31 -4.03 0.03 -33.87
CA ALA A 31 -2.63 0.22 -33.47
C ALA A 31 -2.49 1.25 -32.32
N LEU A 32 -3.30 2.32 -32.34
CA LEU A 32 -3.33 3.30 -31.25
C LEU A 32 -3.88 2.69 -29.96
N VAL A 33 -4.93 1.87 -30.04
CA VAL A 33 -5.49 1.15 -28.89
C VAL A 33 -4.45 0.16 -28.34
N PHE A 34 -3.75 -0.59 -29.18
CA PHE A 34 -2.70 -1.50 -28.72
C PHE A 34 -1.53 -0.77 -28.08
N LEU A 35 -1.08 0.34 -28.67
CA LEU A 35 -0.04 1.17 -28.06
C LEU A 35 -0.51 1.74 -26.70
N ALA A 36 -1.75 2.20 -26.63
CA ALA A 36 -2.33 2.69 -25.39
C ALA A 36 -2.42 1.60 -24.33
N MET A 37 -2.84 0.38 -24.67
CA MET A 37 -2.83 -0.77 -23.75
C MET A 37 -1.41 -1.15 -23.33
N PHE A 38 -0.46 -1.16 -24.27
CA PHE A 38 0.94 -1.49 -24.01
C PHE A 38 1.59 -0.51 -23.02
N LEU A 39 1.16 0.75 -23.01
CA LEU A 39 1.61 1.74 -22.03
C LEU A 39 0.79 1.70 -20.73
N ALA A 40 -0.53 1.55 -20.82
CA ALA A 40 -1.43 1.60 -19.68
C ALA A 40 -1.24 0.41 -18.73
N VAL A 41 -1.04 -0.80 -19.26
CA VAL A 41 -0.92 -2.02 -18.45
C VAL A 41 0.31 -1.98 -17.53
N PRO A 42 1.53 -1.67 -18.00
CA PRO A 42 2.70 -1.53 -17.13
C PRO A 42 2.52 -0.42 -16.09
N LEU A 43 2.02 0.75 -16.49
CA LEU A 43 1.81 1.87 -15.56
C LEU A 43 0.81 1.51 -14.46
N PHE A 44 -0.27 0.82 -14.83
CA PHE A 44 -1.24 0.32 -13.86
C PHE A 44 -0.61 -0.71 -12.92
N ALA A 45 0.16 -1.66 -13.45
CA ALA A 45 0.86 -2.65 -12.63
C ALA A 45 1.82 -2.00 -11.63
N PHE A 46 2.58 -0.97 -12.04
CA PHE A 46 3.44 -0.21 -11.13
C PHE A 46 2.66 0.50 -10.02
N ARG A 47 1.51 1.10 -10.35
CA ARG A 47 0.65 1.74 -9.34
C ARG A 47 0.09 0.74 -8.34
N VAL A 48 -0.36 -0.42 -8.81
CA VAL A 48 -0.84 -1.50 -7.94
C VAL A 48 0.28 -2.02 -7.06
N LEU A 49 1.48 -2.22 -7.60
CA LEU A 49 2.65 -2.67 -6.84
C LEU A 49 3.04 -1.67 -5.74
N ALA A 50 3.12 -0.38 -6.06
CA ALA A 50 3.43 0.66 -5.07
C ALA A 50 2.40 0.68 -3.93
N TYR A 51 1.13 0.51 -4.28
CA TYR A 51 0.04 0.44 -3.32
C TYR A 51 0.13 -0.78 -2.40
N THR A 52 0.35 -1.97 -2.96
CA THR A 52 0.43 -3.21 -2.18
C THR A 52 1.66 -3.21 -1.27
N HIS A 53 2.78 -2.68 -1.77
CA HIS A 53 3.99 -2.50 -0.98
C HIS A 53 3.76 -1.57 0.22
N ALA A 54 3.14 -0.40 0.02
CA ALA A 54 2.81 0.51 1.11
C ALA A 54 1.86 -0.13 2.14
N GLN A 55 0.87 -0.91 1.69
CA GLN A 55 -0.05 -1.61 2.58
C GLN A 55 0.65 -2.70 3.41
N LEU A 56 1.57 -3.45 2.81
CA LEU A 56 2.35 -4.46 3.52
C LEU A 56 3.30 -3.83 4.54
N MET A 57 3.97 -2.73 4.17
CA MET A 57 4.85 -2.00 5.08
C MET A 57 4.10 -1.49 6.31
N VAL A 58 2.97 -0.79 6.12
CA VAL A 58 2.16 -0.28 7.23
C VAL A 58 1.72 -1.42 8.15
N ARG A 59 1.28 -2.55 7.60
CA ARG A 59 0.86 -3.72 8.40
C ARG A 59 2.01 -4.35 9.17
N ASN A 60 3.18 -4.51 8.54
CA ASN A 60 4.35 -5.07 9.21
C ASN A 60 4.81 -4.16 10.36
N ILE A 61 4.88 -2.84 10.11
CA ILE A 61 5.26 -1.87 11.15
C ILE A 61 4.23 -1.80 12.27
N CYS A 62 2.92 -1.89 11.98
CA CYS A 62 1.92 -2.00 13.04
C CYS A 62 2.17 -3.24 13.92
N ARG A 63 2.48 -4.38 13.30
CA ARG A 63 2.77 -5.63 14.04
C ARG A 63 4.03 -5.50 14.89
N GLU A 64 5.10 -4.95 14.33
CA GLU A 64 6.35 -4.68 15.06
C GLU A 64 6.12 -3.72 16.21
N LEU A 65 5.39 -2.62 15.98
CA LEU A 65 5.03 -1.65 17.01
C LEU A 65 4.19 -2.29 18.13
N VAL A 66 3.22 -3.14 17.81
CA VAL A 66 2.43 -3.87 18.82
C VAL A 66 3.33 -4.75 19.69
N ASN A 67 4.27 -5.47 19.07
CA ASN A 67 5.22 -6.31 19.79
C ASN A 67 6.15 -5.48 20.68
N ASP A 68 6.63 -4.34 20.17
CA ASP A 68 7.46 -3.41 20.93
C ASP A 68 6.71 -2.79 22.10
N LEU A 69 5.45 -2.39 21.91
CA LEU A 69 4.62 -1.88 23.00
C LEU A 69 4.41 -2.94 24.10
N GLY A 70 4.22 -4.21 23.72
CA GLY A 70 4.17 -5.33 24.66
C GLY A 70 5.50 -5.52 25.41
N ARG A 71 6.63 -5.42 24.70
CA ARG A 71 7.98 -5.48 25.27
C ARG A 71 8.25 -4.31 26.23
N VAL A 72 7.89 -3.09 25.85
CA VAL A 72 8.06 -1.87 26.65
C VAL A 72 7.22 -1.94 27.92
N LYS A 73 5.98 -2.44 27.82
CA LYS A 73 5.14 -2.70 28.99
C LYS A 73 5.82 -3.66 29.97
N ALA A 74 6.38 -4.77 29.48
CA ALA A 74 7.12 -5.71 30.33
C ALA A 74 8.38 -5.07 30.94
N MET A 75 9.07 -4.23 30.18
CA MET A 75 10.25 -3.50 30.63
C MET A 75 9.93 -2.52 31.76
N ALA A 76 8.83 -1.78 31.66
CA ALA A 76 8.38 -0.85 32.70
C ALA A 76 8.11 -1.57 34.03
N ILE A 77 7.51 -2.77 33.97
CA ILE A 77 7.27 -3.63 35.14
C ILE A 77 8.58 -4.15 35.73
N GLN A 78 9.47 -4.68 34.87
CA GLN A 78 10.71 -5.30 35.30
C GLN A 78 11.67 -4.30 35.95
N GLN A 79 11.79 -3.11 35.38
CA GLN A 79 12.69 -2.07 35.84
C GLN A 79 12.08 -1.17 36.93
N LYS A 80 10.77 -1.32 37.20
CA LYS A 80 10.00 -0.43 38.09
C LYS A 80 10.25 1.03 37.76
N THR A 81 10.16 1.36 36.48
CA THR A 81 10.34 2.73 35.99
C THR A 81 9.32 3.03 34.91
N ASN A 82 9.07 4.32 34.70
CA ASN A 82 8.23 4.74 33.59
C ASN A 82 9.01 4.58 32.28
N VAL A 83 8.38 4.01 31.27
CA VAL A 83 8.98 3.86 29.94
C VAL A 83 8.07 4.53 28.92
N GLU A 84 8.65 5.42 28.13
CA GLU A 84 7.95 6.21 27.12
C GLU A 84 8.32 5.72 25.72
N VAL A 85 7.33 5.61 24.84
CA VAL A 85 7.52 5.39 23.41
C VAL A 85 7.05 6.64 22.68
N ILE A 86 7.90 7.20 21.83
CA ILE A 86 7.63 8.44 21.09
C ILE A 86 7.91 8.24 19.61
N GLY A 87 6.86 8.36 18.79
CA GLY A 87 6.96 8.43 17.34
C GLY A 87 6.83 9.88 16.85
N SER A 88 7.73 10.29 15.97
CA SER A 88 7.74 11.63 15.38
C SER A 88 7.21 11.62 13.93
N PRO A 89 6.39 12.63 13.54
CA PRO A 89 6.02 12.84 12.14
C PRO A 89 7.13 13.52 11.34
N THR A 90 8.24 13.93 11.97
CA THR A 90 9.39 14.51 11.28
C THR A 90 10.52 13.50 11.20
N PRO A 91 11.19 13.40 10.04
CA PRO A 91 12.35 12.55 9.92
C PRO A 91 13.47 13.08 10.81
N GLY A 92 14.21 12.14 11.39
CA GLY A 92 15.34 12.41 12.26
C GLY A 92 16.59 12.86 11.54
N LYS A 93 17.69 12.72 12.26
CA LYS A 93 19.03 12.80 11.68
C LYS A 93 19.09 11.80 10.52
N TYR A 94 19.65 12.22 9.39
CA TYR A 94 19.76 11.40 8.15
C TYR A 94 18.46 11.16 7.37
N HIS A 95 17.42 11.99 7.55
CA HIS A 95 16.18 11.94 6.75
C HIS A 95 15.39 10.62 6.86
N ARG A 96 15.60 9.87 7.96
CA ARG A 96 14.86 8.65 8.25
C ARG A 96 13.89 8.86 9.40
N TYR A 97 12.70 8.31 9.28
CA TYR A 97 11.76 8.27 10.38
C TYR A 97 12.18 7.21 11.39
N PHE A 98 11.84 7.46 12.64
CA PHE A 98 12.11 6.55 13.73
C PHE A 98 11.08 6.78 14.84
N TYR A 99 10.97 5.81 15.73
CA TYR A 99 10.39 6.03 17.05
C TYR A 99 11.39 5.61 18.12
N SER A 100 11.34 6.28 19.26
CA SER A 100 12.27 6.08 20.37
C SER A 100 11.57 5.47 21.57
N ILE A 101 12.31 4.66 22.30
CA ILE A 101 11.94 4.11 23.60
C ILE A 101 12.85 4.74 24.64
N ASN A 102 12.26 5.49 25.57
CA ASN A 102 12.97 6.32 26.53
C ASN A 102 12.58 5.95 27.97
N THR A 103 13.52 6.11 28.88
CA THR A 103 13.29 6.11 30.33
C THR A 103 13.64 7.49 30.89
N PRO A 104 13.26 7.79 32.15
CA PRO A 104 13.77 8.95 32.86
C PRO A 104 15.30 9.04 32.90
N ALA A 105 16.01 7.92 32.80
CA ALA A 105 17.47 7.86 32.79
C ALA A 105 18.10 8.15 31.41
N GLY A 106 17.31 8.09 30.32
CA GLY A 106 17.77 8.35 28.96
C GLY A 106 17.08 7.48 27.90
N SER A 107 17.52 7.64 26.64
CA SER A 107 17.07 6.81 25.52
C SER A 107 17.63 5.40 25.64
N ILE A 108 16.74 4.40 25.58
CA ILE A 108 17.10 2.98 25.58
C ILE A 108 17.37 2.53 24.15
N GLU A 109 16.46 2.87 23.24
CA GLU A 109 16.45 2.33 21.89
C GLU A 109 15.82 3.30 20.90
N GLU A 110 16.37 3.32 19.68
CA GLU A 110 15.81 4.06 18.55
C GLU A 110 15.53 3.07 17.41
N ILE A 111 14.26 2.90 17.06
CA ILE A 111 13.84 1.98 16.00
C ILE A 111 13.73 2.76 14.71
N VAL A 112 14.66 2.49 13.79
CA VAL A 112 14.70 3.11 12.46
C VAL A 112 13.65 2.46 11.56
N LEU A 113 12.77 3.28 11.00
CA LEU A 113 11.69 2.82 10.13
C LEU A 113 12.17 2.65 8.68
N PRO A 114 11.49 1.79 7.89
CA PRO A 114 11.68 1.72 6.45
C PRO A 114 11.45 3.07 5.77
N GLU A 115 11.99 3.22 4.56
CA GLU A 115 11.82 4.46 3.79
C GLU A 115 10.35 4.80 3.58
N ASN A 116 10.03 6.09 3.73
CA ASN A 116 8.68 6.62 3.54
C ASN A 116 7.62 6.00 4.46
N VAL A 117 8.02 5.43 5.60
CA VAL A 117 7.11 5.02 6.68
C VAL A 117 7.36 5.90 7.88
N SER A 118 6.31 6.47 8.47
CA SER A 118 6.38 7.25 9.69
C SER A 118 5.43 6.70 10.74
N VAL A 119 5.85 6.76 12.00
CA VAL A 119 5.04 6.42 13.16
C VAL A 119 4.89 7.68 14.00
N THR A 120 3.66 8.09 14.28
CA THR A 120 3.36 9.31 15.02
C THR A 120 2.47 9.00 16.20
N GLY A 121 2.85 9.45 17.39
CA GLY A 121 2.11 9.20 18.62
C GLY A 121 3.06 9.08 19.80
N SER A 122 2.51 9.02 21.01
CA SER A 122 3.33 8.74 22.19
C SER A 122 2.54 8.03 23.27
N VAL A 123 3.21 7.17 24.03
CA VAL A 123 2.63 6.53 25.21
C VAL A 123 3.67 6.40 26.29
N THR A 124 3.26 6.59 27.53
CA THR A 124 4.10 6.36 28.71
C THR A 124 3.47 5.25 29.52
N PHE A 125 4.18 4.14 29.67
CA PHE A 125 3.82 3.05 30.57
C PHE A 125 4.41 3.33 31.95
N ASN A 126 3.60 3.14 32.98
CA ASN A 126 4.04 3.24 34.37
C ASN A 126 4.71 1.95 34.84
N GLU A 127 5.23 1.97 36.07
CA GLU A 127 5.88 0.82 36.73
C GLU A 127 4.97 -0.41 36.88
N ASN A 128 3.65 -0.25 36.74
CA ASN A 128 2.67 -1.35 36.76
C ASN A 128 2.35 -1.87 35.35
N GLY A 129 3.02 -1.36 34.31
CA GLY A 129 2.79 -1.70 32.91
C GLY A 129 1.46 -1.16 32.35
N GLN A 130 0.86 -0.17 33.01
CA GLN A 130 -0.34 0.49 32.52
C GLN A 130 0.03 1.81 31.85
N PRO A 131 -0.62 2.19 30.75
CA PRO A 131 -0.40 3.48 30.14
C PRO A 131 -0.96 4.57 31.05
N GLN A 132 -0.24 5.69 31.20
CA GLN A 132 -0.70 6.83 32.01
C GLN A 132 -2.02 7.42 31.48
N ARG A 133 -2.21 7.36 30.17
CA ARG A 133 -3.45 7.72 29.48
C ARG A 133 -3.61 6.84 28.24
N PRO A 134 -4.85 6.56 27.80
CA PRO A 134 -5.09 5.99 26.48
C PRO A 134 -4.36 6.78 25.41
N SER A 135 -3.85 6.07 24.42
CA SER A 135 -3.11 6.69 23.33
C SER A 135 -3.27 5.89 22.05
N SER A 136 -2.87 6.51 20.95
CA SER A 136 -2.88 5.91 19.64
C SER A 136 -1.61 6.29 18.89
N PHE A 137 -1.10 5.35 18.10
CA PHE A 137 -0.06 5.59 17.12
C PHE A 137 -0.65 5.53 15.73
N ILE A 138 -0.27 6.49 14.88
CA ILE A 138 -0.59 6.49 13.46
C ILE A 138 0.64 6.02 12.72
N VAL A 139 0.52 4.90 12.02
CA VAL A 139 1.54 4.37 11.11
C VAL A 139 1.12 4.76 9.70
N SER A 140 1.94 5.54 9.00
CA SER A 140 1.63 6.03 7.65
C SER A 140 2.75 5.73 6.66
N SER A 141 2.35 5.36 5.44
CA SER A 141 3.25 5.24 4.30
C SER A 141 2.53 5.64 3.02
N PHE A 142 3.09 6.58 2.26
CA PHE A 142 2.50 7.15 1.05
C PHE A 142 1.03 7.58 1.25
N ASN A 143 0.07 6.77 0.76
CA ASN A 143 -1.37 7.01 0.83
C ASN A 143 -2.10 5.99 1.74
N ARG A 144 -1.36 5.27 2.58
CA ARG A 144 -1.87 4.27 3.52
C ARG A 144 -1.59 4.74 4.94
N ASN A 145 -2.58 4.60 5.79
CA ASN A 145 -2.47 4.81 7.21
C ASN A 145 -3.12 3.64 7.95
N SER A 146 -2.65 3.39 9.16
CA SER A 146 -3.24 2.46 10.10
C SER A 146 -3.03 3.02 11.50
N THR A 147 -3.98 2.76 12.39
CA THR A 147 -3.93 3.23 13.76
C THR A 147 -3.66 2.03 14.67
N VAL A 148 -2.76 2.19 15.63
CA VAL A 148 -2.55 1.26 16.73
C VAL A 148 -3.08 1.93 17.98
N GLU A 149 -4.14 1.36 18.57
CA GLU A 149 -4.81 1.92 19.74
C GLU A 149 -4.35 1.21 21.02
N ILE A 150 -4.22 1.99 22.08
CA ILE A 150 -3.83 1.53 23.41
C ILE A 150 -4.90 1.98 24.40
N ASP A 151 -5.58 1.01 24.99
CA ASP A 151 -6.63 1.27 25.97
C ASP A 151 -6.08 1.63 27.37
N LYS A 152 -6.96 1.90 28.34
CA LYS A 152 -6.57 2.21 29.73
C LYS A 152 -5.89 1.03 30.44
N MET A 153 -6.11 -0.20 29.97
CA MET A 153 -5.53 -1.42 30.54
C MET A 153 -4.17 -1.78 29.91
N GLY A 154 -3.74 -1.02 28.90
CA GLY A 154 -2.53 -1.31 28.12
C GLY A 154 -2.70 -2.52 27.21
N ILE A 155 -3.93 -2.79 26.75
CA ILE A 155 -4.22 -3.69 25.64
C ILE A 155 -4.00 -2.90 24.36
N VAL A 156 -3.21 -3.47 23.46
CA VAL A 156 -2.86 -2.87 22.17
C VAL A 156 -3.67 -3.56 21.08
N SER A 157 -4.32 -2.77 20.22
CA SER A 157 -5.13 -3.28 19.12
C SER A 157 -4.90 -2.51 17.82
N VAL A 158 -5.14 -3.17 16.69
CA VAL A 158 -5.13 -2.56 15.35
C VAL A 158 -6.54 -2.75 14.78
N PRO A 159 -7.29 -1.69 14.48
CA PRO A 159 -8.62 -1.77 13.88
C PRO A 159 -8.63 -2.45 12.50
#